data_AF-A0A521LHM5-F1
#
_entry.id   AF-A0A521LHM5-F1
#
_cell.length_a   1.000
_cell.length_b   1.000
_cell.length_c   1.000
_cell.angle_alpha   90.00
_cell.angle_beta   90.00
_cell.angle_gamma   90.00
#
_symmetry.space_group_name_H-M   'P 1'
#
loop_
_entity.id
_entity.type
_entity.pdbx_description
1 polymer ?
#
loop_
_entity_poly.entity_id
_entity_poly.type
_entity_poly.pdbx_seq_one_letter_code
_entity_poly.pdbx_strand_id
1 'polypeptide(L)'
;NISSLITSGKLKGLLDARDTVIPDQLKALDKLAAGLVTEVNQQHRQGYGLDGSTGQDFFSPLTVSATIPSTNAGTTSVSASAIAAPRLLTMHDYEVQFSAGSAYTLVDATSGVNVKGNYVGTAITVPLTVVAATADKLKAVVDGTTSGDLTLTPGTYTGAQLATELQTRINADATLVAAGKTVAVTFDPTNSKLIVTSNSTATTSAVTFAAPGAGSDARASLGLSAGTATATSGTFTSPQTFILDGVQVTVNGTPTAGDKLKVNAYNNSAQAMAVALTNTDKVAASASQAGLPSDNTNALALVALQSKSLVGLGNTTFTGAYSATATSLGVSANGADRDLKAQQALHDQLQVFRSEVSGVSMDEELVNLMKYQRSFEAASRLVTLTDEMLQTFMGFKK
;
A
#
# COMPACT_ATOMS: atom_id res chain seq x y z
N ASN A 1 19.46 14.17 8.69
CA ASN A 1 19.39 12.71 8.50
C ASN A 1 20.71 12.27 7.88
N ILE A 2 21.51 11.44 8.56
CA ILE A 2 22.88 11.08 8.10
C ILE A 2 22.83 9.95 7.05
N SER A 3 21.72 9.21 6.98
CA SER A 3 21.53 8.10 6.04
C SER A 3 21.71 8.50 4.57
N SER A 4 21.34 9.71 4.18
CA SER A 4 21.51 10.21 2.80
C SER A 4 22.96 10.52 2.42
N LEU A 5 23.87 10.62 3.39
CA LEU A 5 25.30 10.82 3.18
C LEU A 5 26.05 9.49 3.03
N ILE A 6 25.41 8.37 3.39
CA ILE A 6 25.98 7.03 3.31
C ILE A 6 25.59 6.46 1.95
N THR A 7 26.48 6.53 0.97
CA THR A 7 26.20 6.14 -0.42
C THR A 7 26.83 4.82 -0.83
N SER A 8 27.73 4.25 -0.02
CA SER A 8 28.45 3.01 -0.33
C SER A 8 28.87 2.21 0.91
N GLY A 9 29.44 1.03 0.67
CA GLY A 9 29.97 0.13 1.69
C GLY A 9 28.91 -0.65 2.46
N LYS A 10 29.36 -1.37 3.50
CA LYS A 10 28.52 -2.27 4.31
C LYS A 10 27.30 -1.54 4.92
N LEU A 11 27.48 -0.30 5.38
CA LEU A 11 26.40 0.45 6.00
C LEU A 11 25.30 0.83 5.00
N LYS A 12 25.65 1.23 3.78
CA LYS A 12 24.66 1.45 2.71
C LYS A 12 23.90 0.17 2.38
N GLY A 13 24.60 -0.96 2.23
CA GLY A 13 23.96 -2.25 1.95
C GLY A 13 22.97 -2.66 3.05
N LEU A 14 23.31 -2.44 4.33
CA LEU A 14 22.40 -2.67 5.44
C LEU A 14 21.20 -1.71 5.44
N LEU A 15 21.41 -0.45 5.08
CA LEU A 15 20.33 0.52 4.90
C LEU A 15 19.40 0.09 3.77
N ASP A 16 19.92 -0.37 2.63
CA ASP A 16 19.11 -0.84 1.51
C ASP A 16 18.32 -2.11 1.85
N ALA A 17 18.94 -3.04 2.57
CA ALA A 17 18.25 -4.22 3.07
C ALA A 17 17.09 -3.83 4.00
N ARG A 18 17.34 -2.91 4.94
CA ARG A 18 16.36 -2.47 5.95
C ARG A 18 15.25 -1.59 5.36
N ASP A 19 15.59 -0.67 4.46
CA ASP A 19 14.68 0.41 4.00
C ASP A 19 13.97 0.07 2.70
N THR A 20 14.51 -0.85 1.90
CA THR A 20 13.96 -1.18 0.57
C THR A 20 13.65 -2.68 0.45
N VAL A 21 14.68 -3.54 0.52
CA VAL A 21 14.54 -4.95 0.14
C VAL A 21 13.58 -5.70 1.07
N ILE A 22 13.83 -5.68 2.38
CA ILE A 22 12.98 -6.38 3.35
C ILE A 22 11.55 -5.79 3.36
N PRO A 23 11.35 -4.45 3.42
CA PRO A 23 10.01 -3.88 3.34
C PRO A 23 9.23 -4.29 2.10
N ASP A 24 9.86 -4.36 0.92
CA ASP A 24 9.15 -4.75 -0.30
C ASP A 24 8.74 -6.23 -0.30
N GLN A 25 9.56 -7.12 0.26
CA GLN A 25 9.18 -8.53 0.45
C GLN A 25 8.05 -8.68 1.49
N LEU A 26 8.11 -7.93 2.59
CA LEU A 26 7.04 -7.92 3.60
C LEU A 26 5.72 -7.41 3.00
N LYS A 27 5.75 -6.33 2.21
CA LYS A 27 4.55 -5.84 1.51
C LYS A 27 3.95 -6.90 0.60
N ALA A 28 4.76 -7.65 -0.16
CA ALA A 28 4.25 -8.70 -1.04
C ALA A 28 3.53 -9.80 -0.24
N LEU A 29 4.12 -10.24 0.87
CA LEU A 29 3.51 -11.22 1.78
C LEU A 29 2.22 -10.69 2.41
N ASP A 30 2.24 -9.44 2.86
CA ASP A 30 1.08 -8.78 3.46
C ASP A 30 -0.08 -8.63 2.46
N LYS A 31 0.19 -8.27 1.19
CA LYS A 31 -0.83 -8.23 0.14
C LYS A 31 -1.45 -9.59 -0.12
N LEU A 32 -0.64 -10.66 -0.13
CA LEU A 32 -1.14 -12.02 -0.28
C LEU A 32 -2.07 -12.41 0.88
N ALA A 33 -1.64 -12.15 2.12
CA ALA A 33 -2.45 -12.42 3.32
C ALA A 33 -3.74 -11.59 3.33
N ALA A 34 -3.66 -10.30 2.99
CA ALA A 34 -4.81 -9.41 2.91
C ALA A 34 -5.83 -9.88 1.86
N GLY A 35 -5.36 -10.30 0.69
CA GLY A 35 -6.21 -10.89 -0.34
C GLY A 35 -6.91 -12.16 0.15
N LEU A 36 -6.18 -13.04 0.86
CA LEU A 36 -6.74 -14.29 1.40
C LEU A 36 -7.83 -14.02 2.42
N VAL A 37 -7.55 -13.16 3.41
CA VAL A 37 -8.51 -12.75 4.44
C VAL A 37 -9.76 -12.17 3.79
N THR A 38 -9.57 -11.26 2.83
CA THR A 38 -10.66 -10.55 2.15
C THR A 38 -11.57 -11.52 1.41
N GLU A 39 -11.03 -12.38 0.55
CA GLU A 39 -11.85 -13.27 -0.28
C GLU A 39 -12.47 -14.41 0.51
N VAL A 40 -11.73 -15.01 1.45
CA VAL A 40 -12.26 -16.07 2.31
C VAL A 40 -13.39 -15.53 3.17
N ASN A 41 -13.22 -14.38 3.82
CA ASN A 41 -14.29 -13.78 4.61
C ASN A 41 -15.50 -13.45 3.74
N GLN A 42 -15.30 -12.81 2.59
CA GLN A 42 -16.41 -12.50 1.70
C GLN A 42 -17.20 -13.73 1.24
N GLN A 43 -16.53 -14.84 0.95
CA GLN A 43 -17.21 -16.07 0.56
C GLN A 43 -17.85 -16.76 1.77
N HIS A 44 -17.15 -16.81 2.90
CA HIS A 44 -17.65 -17.43 4.13
C HIS A 44 -18.94 -16.75 4.64
N ARG A 45 -19.00 -15.41 4.60
CA ARG A 45 -20.18 -14.63 5.01
C ARG A 45 -21.44 -14.93 4.20
N GLN A 46 -21.32 -15.48 2.98
CA GLN A 46 -22.45 -15.85 2.14
C GLN A 46 -23.07 -17.19 2.54
N GLY A 47 -22.39 -17.99 3.38
CA GLY A 47 -22.85 -19.30 3.79
C GLY A 47 -23.61 -19.32 5.11
N TYR A 48 -23.98 -20.53 5.52
CA TYR A 48 -24.64 -20.84 6.78
C TYR A 48 -23.87 -21.93 7.54
N GLY A 49 -23.68 -21.70 8.84
CA GLY A 49 -23.12 -22.68 9.78
C GLY A 49 -24.15 -23.73 10.21
N LEU A 50 -23.69 -24.82 10.82
CA LEU A 50 -24.55 -25.88 11.38
C LEU A 50 -25.50 -25.35 12.45
N ASP A 51 -25.11 -24.30 13.17
CA ASP A 51 -25.94 -23.60 14.15
C ASP A 51 -26.95 -22.62 13.51
N GLY A 52 -26.98 -22.53 12.17
CA GLY A 52 -27.80 -21.60 11.41
C GLY A 52 -27.25 -20.18 11.33
N SER A 53 -26.07 -19.90 11.89
CA SER A 53 -25.44 -18.59 11.79
C SER A 53 -24.99 -18.26 10.37
N THR A 54 -25.03 -16.98 9.99
CA THR A 54 -24.62 -16.49 8.66
C THR A 54 -23.93 -15.13 8.80
N GLY A 55 -23.27 -14.66 7.74
CA GLY A 55 -22.61 -13.34 7.73
C GLY A 55 -21.34 -13.26 8.58
N GLN A 56 -20.79 -14.39 9.02
CA GLN A 56 -19.61 -14.46 9.89
C GLN A 56 -18.30 -14.42 9.10
N ASP A 57 -17.29 -13.77 9.66
CA ASP A 57 -15.92 -13.78 9.14
C ASP A 57 -15.19 -15.07 9.58
N PHE A 58 -14.39 -15.65 8.68
CA PHE A 58 -13.53 -16.80 8.99
C PHE A 58 -12.23 -16.37 9.64
N PHE A 59 -11.60 -15.33 9.10
CA PHE A 59 -10.41 -14.65 9.62
C PHE A 59 -10.78 -13.32 10.25
N SER A 60 -9.95 -12.82 11.18
CA SER A 60 -10.07 -11.44 11.66
C SER A 60 -10.07 -10.45 10.48
N PRO A 61 -10.99 -9.47 10.45
CA PRO A 61 -11.09 -8.53 9.34
C PRO A 61 -9.85 -7.64 9.26
N LEU A 62 -9.56 -7.16 8.05
CA LEU A 62 -8.45 -6.24 7.82
C LEU A 62 -8.68 -4.89 8.51
N THR A 63 -7.58 -4.28 8.93
CA THR A 63 -7.56 -2.92 9.47
C THR A 63 -6.88 -1.98 8.49
N VAL A 64 -7.31 -0.72 8.48
CA VAL A 64 -6.66 0.31 7.69
C VAL A 64 -5.36 0.75 8.38
N SER A 65 -4.26 0.70 7.64
CA SER A 65 -3.00 1.31 8.06
C SER A 65 -2.92 2.71 7.48
N ALA A 66 -2.82 3.70 8.35
CA ALA A 66 -2.67 5.09 7.95
C ALA A 66 -1.43 5.68 8.62
N THR A 67 -0.46 6.11 7.81
CA THR A 67 0.83 6.60 8.26
C THR A 67 1.00 8.05 7.88
N ILE A 68 1.28 8.88 8.89
CA ILE A 68 1.60 10.30 8.74
C ILE A 68 3.12 10.41 8.83
N PRO A 69 3.83 10.80 7.74
CA PRO A 69 5.27 10.99 7.79
C PRO A 69 5.66 12.03 8.83
N SER A 70 6.72 11.76 9.59
CA SER A 70 7.26 12.70 10.58
C SER A 70 7.82 13.98 9.97
N THR A 71 7.93 14.06 8.64
CA THR A 71 8.31 15.25 7.88
C THR A 71 7.15 16.21 7.66
N ASN A 72 5.91 15.80 7.92
CA ASN A 72 4.76 16.68 7.85
C ASN A 72 4.89 17.79 8.90
N ALA A 73 4.55 19.01 8.51
CA ALA A 73 4.61 20.18 9.38
C ALA A 73 3.23 20.57 9.96
N GLY A 74 2.14 20.13 9.32
CA GLY A 74 0.78 20.36 9.82
C GLY A 74 0.39 19.46 11.00
N THR A 75 -0.83 19.68 11.48
CA THR A 75 -1.42 18.95 12.63
C THR A 75 -2.35 17.82 12.19
N THR A 76 -2.18 17.34 10.97
CA THR A 76 -3.06 16.31 10.41
C THR A 76 -3.03 15.04 11.26
N SER A 77 -4.21 14.45 11.45
CA SER A 77 -4.39 13.19 12.18
C SER A 77 -5.51 12.37 11.55
N VAL A 78 -5.49 11.06 11.77
CA VAL A 78 -6.56 10.15 11.36
C VAL A 78 -7.45 9.89 12.57
N SER A 79 -8.70 10.32 12.51
CA SER A 79 -9.66 10.22 13.62
C SER A 79 -10.54 8.98 13.53
N ALA A 80 -10.75 8.46 12.33
CA ALA A 80 -11.44 7.21 12.08
C ALA A 80 -10.90 6.54 10.82
N SER A 81 -10.93 5.22 10.78
CA SER A 81 -10.59 4.45 9.59
C SER A 81 -11.40 3.15 9.56
N ALA A 82 -11.77 2.71 8.36
CA ALA A 82 -12.57 1.51 8.18
C ALA A 82 -12.37 0.92 6.79
N ILE A 83 -12.57 -0.39 6.68
CA ILE A 83 -12.78 -1.04 5.38
C ILE A 83 -14.27 -0.88 5.02
N ALA A 84 -14.57 0.09 4.16
CA ALA A 84 -15.94 0.44 3.79
C ALA A 84 -16.52 -0.49 2.73
N ALA A 85 -15.69 -1.05 1.84
CA ALA A 85 -16.12 -2.00 0.81
C ALA A 85 -15.01 -3.02 0.52
N PRO A 86 -14.98 -4.16 1.24
CA PRO A 86 -13.92 -5.18 1.09
C PRO A 86 -13.76 -5.70 -0.34
N ARG A 87 -14.85 -5.74 -1.11
CA ARG A 87 -14.89 -6.19 -2.52
C ARG A 87 -14.14 -5.31 -3.50
N LEU A 88 -13.92 -4.06 -3.14
CA LEU A 88 -13.27 -3.08 -4.02
C LEU A 88 -11.79 -2.89 -3.68
N LEU A 89 -11.28 -3.57 -2.66
CA LEU A 89 -9.88 -3.43 -2.24
C LEU A 89 -8.93 -3.88 -3.36
N THR A 90 -8.10 -2.94 -3.81
CA THR A 90 -7.04 -3.16 -4.80
C THR A 90 -5.71 -3.59 -4.18
N MET A 91 -5.59 -3.50 -2.85
CA MET A 91 -4.32 -3.65 -2.10
C MET A 91 -3.22 -2.69 -2.57
N HIS A 92 -3.62 -1.50 -3.04
CA HIS A 92 -2.71 -0.42 -3.39
C HIS A 92 -2.34 0.45 -2.17
N ASP A 93 -1.28 1.22 -2.35
CA ASP A 93 -0.87 2.30 -1.48
C ASP A 93 -1.45 3.61 -1.99
N TYR A 94 -2.17 4.33 -1.13
CA TYR A 94 -2.78 5.62 -1.45
C TYR A 94 -2.10 6.74 -0.69
N GLU A 95 -2.06 7.93 -1.30
CA GLU A 95 -1.60 9.16 -0.67
C GLU A 95 -2.68 10.25 -0.77
N VAL A 96 -3.04 10.84 0.38
CA VAL A 96 -3.65 12.17 0.42
C VAL A 96 -2.49 13.17 0.47
N GLN A 97 -2.34 13.95 -0.58
CA GLN A 97 -1.27 14.94 -0.70
C GLN A 97 -1.84 16.34 -0.55
N PHE A 98 -1.26 17.15 0.35
CA PHE A 98 -1.68 18.53 0.56
C PHE A 98 -0.73 19.48 -0.15
N SER A 99 -1.24 20.21 -1.15
CA SER A 99 -0.47 21.21 -1.90
C SER A 99 -0.53 22.60 -1.25
N ALA A 100 -1.50 22.81 -0.36
CA ALA A 100 -1.67 24.01 0.47
C ALA A 100 -2.42 23.65 1.76
N GLY A 101 -2.60 24.61 2.67
CA GLY A 101 -3.29 24.38 3.94
C GLY A 101 -4.76 23.97 3.84
N SER A 102 -5.35 24.05 2.65
CA SER A 102 -6.70 23.58 2.37
C SER A 102 -6.84 22.88 1.02
N ALA A 103 -5.77 22.62 0.27
CA ALA A 103 -5.87 21.98 -1.05
C ALA A 103 -5.31 20.56 -0.99
N TYR A 104 -6.09 19.58 -1.42
CA TYR A 104 -5.68 18.17 -1.44
C TYR A 104 -5.79 17.56 -2.83
N THR A 105 -4.98 16.53 -3.08
CA THR A 105 -5.08 15.60 -4.21
C THR A 105 -4.91 14.17 -3.70
N LEU A 106 -5.67 13.24 -4.26
CA LEU A 106 -5.65 11.81 -3.95
C LEU A 106 -4.90 11.05 -5.05
N VAL A 107 -3.84 10.37 -4.67
CA VAL A 107 -2.97 9.62 -5.59
C VAL A 107 -2.94 8.17 -5.17
N ASP A 108 -3.08 7.27 -6.13
CA ASP A 108 -2.70 5.88 -5.97
C ASP A 108 -1.19 5.78 -6.25
N ALA A 109 -0.40 5.63 -5.19
CA ALA A 109 1.05 5.58 -5.26
C ALA A 109 1.57 4.24 -5.83
N THR A 110 0.72 3.21 -5.92
CA THR A 110 1.09 1.94 -6.57
C THR A 110 1.03 2.07 -8.09
N SER A 111 -0.05 2.65 -8.63
CA SER A 111 -0.23 2.81 -10.08
C SER A 111 0.34 4.11 -10.64
N GLY A 112 0.58 5.11 -9.78
CA GLY A 112 1.05 6.44 -10.17
C GLY A 112 -0.04 7.30 -10.82
N VAL A 113 -1.30 6.86 -10.81
CA VAL A 113 -2.44 7.66 -11.29
C VAL A 113 -3.23 8.26 -10.13
N ASN A 114 -4.09 9.23 -10.42
CA ASN A 114 -4.97 9.78 -9.40
C ASN A 114 -6.07 8.77 -9.04
N VAL A 115 -6.49 8.80 -7.77
CA VAL A 115 -7.67 8.05 -7.32
C VAL A 115 -8.89 8.59 -8.04
N LYS A 116 -9.77 7.70 -8.51
CA LYS A 116 -10.99 8.08 -9.22
C LYS A 116 -12.02 8.67 -8.26
N GLY A 117 -12.67 9.76 -8.68
CA GLY A 117 -13.74 10.37 -7.90
C GLY A 117 -14.90 9.40 -7.71
N ASN A 118 -15.42 9.29 -6.48
CA ASN A 118 -16.46 8.33 -6.14
C ASN A 118 -17.53 8.92 -5.22
N TYR A 119 -18.67 8.23 -5.18
CA TYR A 119 -19.78 8.49 -4.30
C TYR A 119 -20.24 7.18 -3.67
N VAL A 120 -20.16 7.07 -2.35
CA VAL A 120 -20.66 5.92 -1.60
C VAL A 120 -21.97 6.30 -0.92
N GLY A 121 -23.04 5.63 -1.33
CA GLY A 121 -24.37 5.82 -0.76
C GLY A 121 -24.48 5.32 0.68
N THR A 122 -25.65 5.56 1.25
CA THR A 122 -26.10 4.96 2.52
C THR A 122 -26.67 3.55 2.26
N ALA A 123 -26.82 2.77 3.33
CA ALA A 123 -27.35 1.42 3.21
C ALA A 123 -28.82 1.45 2.72
N ILE A 124 -29.15 0.58 1.78
CA ILE A 124 -30.50 0.40 1.23
C ILE A 124 -31.01 -1.01 1.53
N THR A 125 -32.35 -1.16 1.58
CA THR A 125 -32.98 -2.47 1.66
C THR A 125 -33.12 -3.07 0.27
N VAL A 126 -32.65 -4.30 0.10
CA VAL A 126 -32.77 -5.06 -1.16
C VAL A 126 -33.51 -6.39 -0.92
N PRO A 127 -34.35 -6.87 -1.86
CA PRO A 127 -34.61 -6.28 -3.17
C PRO A 127 -35.44 -4.99 -3.11
N LEU A 128 -35.13 -4.02 -3.98
CA LEU A 128 -35.79 -2.73 -4.06
C LEU A 128 -36.80 -2.74 -5.22
N THR A 129 -38.05 -2.34 -4.95
CA THR A 129 -39.09 -2.21 -5.99
C THR A 129 -39.21 -0.76 -6.45
N VAL A 130 -39.01 -0.54 -7.75
CA VAL A 130 -39.25 0.72 -8.45
C VAL A 130 -40.61 0.63 -9.14
N VAL A 131 -41.50 1.60 -8.90
CA VAL A 131 -42.88 1.63 -9.45
C VAL A 131 -43.02 2.77 -10.45
N ALA A 132 -43.81 2.57 -11.50
CA ALA A 132 -43.98 3.53 -12.60
C ALA A 132 -44.74 4.82 -12.24
N ALA A 133 -45.50 4.82 -11.14
CA ALA A 133 -46.46 5.90 -10.83
C ALA A 133 -45.80 7.19 -10.27
N THR A 134 -44.50 7.13 -10.00
CA THR A 134 -43.69 8.28 -9.60
C THR A 134 -42.48 8.27 -10.53
N ALA A 135 -42.27 9.33 -11.30
CA ALA A 135 -41.06 9.46 -12.09
C ALA A 135 -39.89 9.68 -11.13
N ASP A 136 -39.45 8.58 -10.51
CA ASP A 136 -38.35 8.48 -9.55
C ASP A 136 -37.08 8.82 -10.30
N LYS A 137 -36.84 10.12 -10.31
CA LYS A 137 -35.79 10.77 -11.06
C LYS A 137 -34.66 11.14 -10.14
N LEU A 138 -33.47 11.18 -10.71
CA LEU A 138 -32.28 11.72 -10.07
C LEU A 138 -31.37 12.35 -11.13
N LYS A 139 -30.42 13.18 -10.69
CA LYS A 139 -29.35 13.66 -11.54
C LYS A 139 -28.00 13.20 -11.00
N ALA A 140 -27.14 12.76 -11.90
CA ALA A 140 -25.74 12.51 -11.58
C ALA A 140 -24.91 13.72 -12.05
N VAL A 141 -23.94 14.14 -11.23
CA VAL A 141 -22.92 15.09 -11.63
C VAL A 141 -21.60 14.33 -11.68
N VAL A 142 -21.03 14.19 -12.88
CA VAL A 142 -19.82 13.41 -13.13
C VAL A 142 -18.75 14.32 -13.72
N ASP A 143 -17.63 14.44 -13.00
CA ASP A 143 -16.48 15.27 -13.37
C ASP A 143 -16.86 16.70 -13.80
N GLY A 144 -17.82 17.30 -13.10
CA GLY A 144 -18.33 18.66 -13.34
C GLY A 144 -19.49 18.76 -14.34
N THR A 145 -19.86 17.69 -15.04
CA THR A 145 -21.01 17.67 -15.97
C THR A 145 -22.25 17.11 -15.28
N THR A 146 -23.36 17.84 -15.31
CA THR A 146 -24.65 17.39 -14.76
C THR A 146 -25.47 16.69 -15.83
N SER A 147 -26.03 15.51 -15.53
CA SER A 147 -26.91 14.76 -16.42
C SER A 147 -28.27 15.42 -16.62
N GLY A 148 -29.03 14.90 -17.60
CA GLY A 148 -30.48 15.05 -17.62
C GLY A 148 -31.15 14.34 -16.42
N ASP A 149 -32.49 14.42 -16.35
CA ASP A 149 -33.26 13.63 -15.38
C ASP A 149 -33.15 12.14 -15.74
N LEU A 150 -32.46 11.37 -14.89
CA LEU A 150 -32.33 9.93 -15.04
C LEU A 150 -33.54 9.26 -14.41
N THR A 151 -34.21 8.38 -15.16
CA THR A 151 -35.32 7.55 -14.65
C THR A 151 -34.87 6.09 -14.64
N LEU A 152 -35.31 5.27 -13.68
CA LEU A 152 -35.05 3.81 -13.65
C LEU A 152 -36.21 3.04 -14.32
N THR A 153 -35.98 1.82 -14.82
CA THR A 153 -37.09 0.96 -15.28
C THR A 153 -37.91 0.51 -14.07
N PRO A 154 -39.26 0.52 -14.14
CA PRO A 154 -40.09 -0.11 -13.11
C PRO A 154 -39.80 -1.61 -12.99
N GLY A 155 -39.58 -2.10 -11.78
CA GLY A 155 -39.19 -3.48 -11.54
C GLY A 155 -38.71 -3.73 -10.11
N THR A 156 -38.43 -4.99 -9.78
CA THR A 156 -37.82 -5.37 -8.50
C THR A 156 -36.38 -5.77 -8.74
N TYR A 157 -35.46 -5.11 -8.05
CA TYR A 157 -34.02 -5.22 -8.26
C TYR A 157 -33.33 -5.80 -7.02
N THR A 158 -32.52 -6.84 -7.21
CA THR A 158 -31.42 -7.11 -6.29
C THR A 158 -30.41 -5.96 -6.33
N GLY A 159 -29.56 -5.81 -5.31
CA GLY A 159 -28.58 -4.73 -5.29
C GLY A 159 -27.63 -4.72 -6.50
N ALA A 160 -27.21 -5.89 -6.98
CA ALA A 160 -26.38 -6.00 -8.17
C ALA A 160 -27.13 -5.56 -9.45
N GLN A 161 -28.39 -5.97 -9.62
CA GLN A 161 -29.22 -5.55 -10.75
C GLN A 161 -29.48 -4.03 -10.71
N LEU A 162 -29.69 -3.46 -9.52
CA LEU A 162 -29.89 -2.03 -9.33
C LEU A 162 -28.63 -1.23 -9.73
N ALA A 163 -27.45 -1.72 -9.36
CA ALA A 163 -26.18 -1.12 -9.77
C ALA A 163 -26.03 -1.12 -11.30
N THR A 164 -26.32 -2.26 -11.96
CA THR A 164 -26.29 -2.36 -13.43
C THR A 164 -27.29 -1.41 -14.10
N GLU A 165 -28.51 -1.33 -13.58
CA GLU A 165 -29.53 -0.41 -14.08
C GLU A 165 -29.04 1.05 -13.97
N LEU A 166 -28.57 1.45 -12.78
CA LEU A 166 -28.11 2.81 -12.54
C LEU A 166 -26.90 3.17 -13.44
N GLN A 167 -25.95 2.25 -13.60
CA GLN A 167 -24.82 2.42 -14.52
C GLN A 167 -25.30 2.63 -15.96
N THR A 168 -26.25 1.82 -16.41
CA THR A 168 -26.82 1.89 -17.76
C THR A 168 -27.49 3.25 -17.98
N ARG A 169 -28.26 3.74 -17.02
CA ARG A 169 -28.90 5.07 -17.11
C ARG A 169 -27.91 6.21 -17.14
N ILE A 170 -26.92 6.21 -16.24
CA ILE A 170 -25.92 7.28 -16.18
C ILE A 170 -25.08 7.30 -17.47
N ASN A 171 -24.59 6.15 -17.92
CA ASN A 171 -23.70 6.08 -19.08
C ASN A 171 -24.43 6.23 -20.42
N ALA A 172 -25.76 6.12 -20.46
CA ALA A 172 -26.56 6.39 -21.64
C ALA A 172 -27.11 7.84 -21.70
N ASP A 173 -26.90 8.65 -20.66
CA ASP A 173 -27.35 10.03 -20.64
C ASP A 173 -26.69 10.87 -21.74
N ALA A 174 -27.49 11.57 -22.54
CA ALA A 174 -27.00 12.30 -23.70
C ALA A 174 -26.01 13.42 -23.35
N THR A 175 -26.20 14.11 -22.21
CA THR A 175 -25.32 15.20 -21.77
C THR A 175 -23.97 14.65 -21.31
N LEU A 176 -23.97 13.56 -20.54
CA LEU A 176 -22.74 12.90 -20.11
C LEU A 176 -21.98 12.25 -21.28
N VAL A 177 -22.69 11.58 -22.20
CA VAL A 177 -22.10 10.99 -23.40
C VAL A 177 -21.46 12.06 -24.29
N ALA A 178 -22.14 13.18 -24.54
CA ALA A 178 -21.59 14.29 -25.32
C ALA A 178 -20.33 14.90 -24.69
N ALA A 179 -20.23 14.86 -23.35
CA ALA A 179 -19.05 15.31 -22.60
C ALA A 179 -17.99 14.21 -22.37
N GLY A 180 -18.20 12.99 -22.91
CA GLY A 180 -17.29 11.86 -22.75
C GLY A 180 -17.16 11.35 -21.31
N LYS A 181 -18.19 11.55 -20.48
CA LYS A 181 -18.20 11.17 -19.05
C LYS A 181 -18.89 9.83 -18.85
N THR A 182 -18.27 8.95 -18.07
CA THR A 182 -18.84 7.65 -17.72
C THR A 182 -18.48 7.25 -16.29
N VAL A 183 -19.27 6.36 -15.72
CA VAL A 183 -19.08 5.80 -14.38
C VAL A 183 -19.10 4.29 -14.40
N ALA A 184 -18.53 3.69 -13.37
CA ALA A 184 -18.80 2.32 -12.94
C ALA A 184 -19.68 2.38 -11.69
N VAL A 185 -20.74 1.56 -11.64
CA VAL A 185 -21.60 1.42 -10.46
C VAL A 185 -21.47 0.00 -9.94
N THR A 186 -21.22 -0.12 -8.65
CA THR A 186 -21.15 -1.39 -7.95
C THR A 186 -22.07 -1.36 -6.74
N PHE A 187 -22.55 -2.53 -6.33
CA PHE A 187 -23.27 -2.71 -5.07
C PHE A 187 -22.38 -3.51 -4.12
N ASP A 188 -22.11 -2.97 -2.95
CA ASP A 188 -21.46 -3.69 -1.87
C ASP A 188 -22.54 -4.46 -1.08
N PRO A 189 -22.63 -5.81 -1.22
CA PRO A 189 -23.60 -6.60 -0.49
C PRO A 189 -23.28 -6.68 1.01
N THR A 190 -22.04 -6.37 1.41
CA THR A 190 -21.60 -6.44 2.80
C THR A 190 -22.27 -5.37 3.65
N ASN A 191 -22.33 -4.15 3.11
CA ASN A 191 -22.91 -2.99 3.77
C ASN A 191 -24.22 -2.53 3.13
N SER A 192 -24.68 -3.24 2.09
CA SER A 192 -25.87 -2.93 1.29
C SER A 192 -25.86 -1.51 0.70
N LYS A 193 -24.74 -1.08 0.13
CA LYS A 193 -24.54 0.30 -0.39
C LYS A 193 -24.30 0.31 -1.90
N LEU A 194 -24.81 1.32 -2.58
CA LEU A 194 -24.40 1.66 -3.95
C LEU A 194 -23.11 2.48 -3.92
N ILE A 195 -22.18 2.16 -4.80
CA ILE A 195 -20.91 2.84 -4.97
C ILE A 195 -20.79 3.23 -6.44
N VAL A 196 -20.66 4.53 -6.70
CA VAL A 196 -20.51 5.07 -8.06
C VAL A 196 -19.15 5.71 -8.18
N THR A 197 -18.37 5.27 -9.16
CA THR A 197 -17.00 5.72 -9.37
C THR A 197 -16.87 6.24 -10.80
N SER A 198 -16.32 7.45 -10.97
CA SER A 198 -16.00 7.99 -12.30
C SER A 198 -14.94 7.11 -12.97
N ASN A 199 -15.01 6.94 -14.28
CA ASN A 199 -13.97 6.23 -15.02
C ASN A 199 -12.74 7.11 -15.34
N SER A 200 -12.81 8.41 -15.04
CA SER A 200 -11.74 9.37 -15.26
C SER A 200 -10.67 9.30 -14.18
N THR A 201 -9.40 9.39 -14.57
CA THR A 201 -8.23 9.57 -13.67
C THR A 201 -7.74 11.02 -13.65
N ALA A 202 -8.51 11.95 -14.20
CA ALA A 202 -8.20 13.37 -14.16
C ALA A 202 -8.26 13.90 -12.72
N THR A 203 -7.49 14.95 -12.42
CA THR A 203 -7.47 15.58 -11.09
C THR A 203 -8.82 16.17 -10.67
N THR A 204 -9.68 16.50 -11.64
CA THR A 204 -11.04 16.99 -11.41
C THR A 204 -12.08 15.88 -11.27
N SER A 205 -11.67 14.61 -11.23
CA SER A 205 -12.62 13.51 -11.17
C SER A 205 -13.45 13.54 -9.89
N ALA A 206 -14.76 13.46 -10.04
CA ALA A 206 -15.72 13.56 -8.95
C ALA A 206 -17.07 12.98 -9.37
N VAL A 207 -17.80 12.41 -8.42
CA VAL A 207 -19.19 12.00 -8.61
C VAL A 207 -20.03 12.53 -7.46
N THR A 208 -21.14 13.19 -7.79
CA THR A 208 -22.18 13.55 -6.82
C THR A 208 -23.56 13.34 -7.41
N PHE A 209 -24.59 13.42 -6.56
CA PHE A 209 -25.98 13.33 -6.98
C PHE A 209 -26.73 14.60 -6.58
N ALA A 210 -27.63 15.04 -7.45
CA ALA A 210 -28.48 16.20 -7.24
C ALA A 210 -29.96 15.83 -7.42
N ALA A 211 -30.84 16.59 -6.76
CA ALA A 211 -32.28 16.43 -6.94
C ALA A 211 -32.68 16.66 -8.41
N PRO A 212 -33.72 15.99 -8.91
CA PRO A 212 -34.22 16.22 -10.26
C PRO A 212 -34.82 17.62 -10.41
N GLY A 213 -34.93 18.10 -11.65
CA GLY A 213 -35.52 19.43 -11.92
C GLY A 213 -37.03 19.47 -11.71
N ALA A 214 -37.73 18.36 -12.00
CA ALA A 214 -39.15 18.15 -11.74
C ALA A 214 -39.48 16.65 -11.66
N GLY A 215 -40.35 16.25 -10.74
CA GLY A 215 -40.73 14.85 -10.48
C GLY A 215 -40.43 14.42 -9.05
N SER A 216 -40.59 13.12 -8.75
CA SER A 216 -40.21 12.56 -7.44
C SER A 216 -38.70 12.34 -7.37
N ASP A 217 -38.09 12.67 -6.24
CA ASP A 217 -36.66 12.46 -6.00
C ASP A 217 -36.41 11.04 -5.51
N ALA A 218 -35.73 10.22 -6.34
CA ALA A 218 -35.39 8.84 -6.03
C ALA A 218 -34.17 8.70 -5.11
N ARG A 219 -33.44 9.79 -4.81
CA ARG A 219 -32.16 9.70 -4.11
C ARG A 219 -32.29 9.09 -2.73
N ALA A 220 -33.35 9.37 -2.00
CA ALA A 220 -33.54 8.82 -0.66
C ALA A 220 -33.71 7.29 -0.67
N SER A 221 -34.58 6.77 -1.55
CA SER A 221 -34.83 5.32 -1.67
C SER A 221 -33.61 4.55 -2.21
N LEU A 222 -32.76 5.23 -2.99
CA LEU A 222 -31.50 4.70 -3.52
C LEU A 222 -30.30 4.91 -2.57
N GLY A 223 -30.51 5.55 -1.41
CA GLY A 223 -29.43 5.87 -0.46
C GLY A 223 -28.43 6.93 -0.96
N LEU A 224 -28.78 7.68 -2.00
CA LEU A 224 -27.96 8.71 -2.67
C LEU A 224 -28.26 10.15 -2.23
N SER A 225 -29.12 10.34 -1.23
CA SER A 225 -29.43 11.67 -0.68
C SER A 225 -28.37 12.16 0.33
N ALA A 226 -27.75 11.26 1.07
CA ALA A 226 -26.81 11.55 2.16
C ALA A 226 -25.53 10.67 2.14
N GLY A 227 -25.11 10.22 0.96
CA GLY A 227 -23.86 9.49 0.78
C GLY A 227 -22.61 10.38 0.91
N THR A 228 -21.45 9.73 0.95
CA THR A 228 -20.13 10.39 1.03
C THR A 228 -19.54 10.51 -0.36
N ALA A 229 -19.29 11.75 -0.80
CA ALA A 229 -18.57 12.04 -2.04
C ALA A 229 -17.07 12.20 -1.75
N THR A 230 -16.23 11.53 -2.53
CA THR A 230 -14.78 11.71 -2.52
C THR A 230 -14.35 12.17 -3.91
N ALA A 231 -14.03 13.44 -4.08
CA ALA A 231 -13.40 13.95 -5.29
C ALA A 231 -11.89 13.70 -5.24
N THR A 232 -11.28 13.48 -6.41
CA THR A 232 -9.84 13.26 -6.57
C THR A 232 -9.00 14.42 -6.04
N SER A 233 -9.46 15.65 -6.21
CA SER A 233 -8.86 16.83 -5.60
C SER A 233 -9.95 17.79 -5.15
N GLY A 234 -9.61 18.69 -4.23
CA GLY A 234 -10.58 19.66 -3.73
C GLY A 234 -10.07 20.48 -2.56
N THR A 235 -11.04 21.13 -1.90
CA THR A 235 -10.77 21.88 -0.67
C THR A 235 -10.95 20.97 0.53
N PHE A 236 -9.90 20.82 1.33
CA PHE A 236 -9.93 20.07 2.58
C PHE A 236 -10.70 20.84 3.64
N THR A 237 -11.67 20.18 4.28
CA THR A 237 -12.44 20.74 5.40
C THR A 237 -12.37 19.79 6.59
N SER A 238 -11.68 20.15 7.67
CA SER A 238 -11.55 19.26 8.83
C SER A 238 -12.85 19.21 9.65
N PRO A 239 -13.40 18.03 9.96
CA PRO A 239 -12.97 16.69 9.53
C PRO A 239 -13.48 16.32 8.13
N GLN A 240 -12.65 15.66 7.32
CA GLN A 240 -13.05 15.15 6.01
C GLN A 240 -12.80 13.66 5.88
N THR A 241 -13.77 12.95 5.31
CA THR A 241 -13.66 11.53 5.00
C THR A 241 -13.27 11.32 3.54
N PHE A 242 -12.25 10.51 3.31
CA PHE A 242 -11.83 10.05 2.00
C PHE A 242 -12.13 8.57 1.84
N ILE A 243 -12.60 8.19 0.65
CA ILE A 243 -12.82 6.79 0.26
C ILE A 243 -11.91 6.45 -0.92
N LEU A 244 -11.02 5.49 -0.71
CA LEU A 244 -9.90 5.11 -1.59
C LEU A 244 -10.07 3.61 -1.93
N ASP A 245 -10.78 3.32 -3.02
CA ASP A 245 -11.17 1.98 -3.48
C ASP A 245 -11.54 1.00 -2.34
N GLY A 246 -12.54 1.39 -1.55
CA GLY A 246 -13.06 0.57 -0.45
C GLY A 246 -12.38 0.79 0.91
N VAL A 247 -11.28 1.53 0.96
CA VAL A 247 -10.68 2.01 2.21
C VAL A 247 -11.26 3.38 2.58
N GLN A 248 -11.69 3.56 3.84
CA GLN A 248 -12.17 4.82 4.35
C GLN A 248 -11.21 5.36 5.42
N VAL A 249 -10.88 6.65 5.33
CA VAL A 249 -10.16 7.38 6.37
C VAL A 249 -10.80 8.74 6.61
N THR A 250 -11.00 9.11 7.88
CA THR A 250 -11.42 10.45 8.29
C THR A 250 -10.21 11.20 8.83
N VAL A 251 -9.91 12.32 8.20
CA VAL A 251 -8.73 13.14 8.48
C VAL A 251 -9.17 14.44 9.16
N ASN A 252 -8.49 14.77 10.24
CA ASN A 252 -8.69 15.99 11.03
C ASN A 252 -7.44 16.86 11.00
N GLY A 253 -7.56 18.08 11.52
CA GLY A 253 -6.45 19.00 11.76
C GLY A 253 -6.25 20.00 10.64
N THR A 254 -5.08 20.64 10.61
CA THR A 254 -4.73 21.65 9.61
C THR A 254 -3.46 21.21 8.88
N PRO A 255 -3.56 20.80 7.60
CA PRO A 255 -2.38 20.44 6.83
C PRO A 255 -1.53 21.67 6.51
N THR A 256 -0.26 21.42 6.19
CA THR A 256 0.64 22.39 5.55
C THR A 256 0.98 21.90 4.14
N ALA A 257 1.37 22.84 3.26
CA ALA A 257 1.86 22.47 1.93
C ALA A 257 3.02 21.46 2.03
N GLY A 258 2.92 20.35 1.29
CA GLY A 258 3.88 19.26 1.31
C GLY A 258 3.53 18.11 2.25
N ASP A 259 2.52 18.27 3.11
CA ASP A 259 2.06 17.18 3.99
C ASP A 259 1.47 16.02 3.17
N LYS A 260 1.68 14.80 3.65
CA LYS A 260 1.12 13.58 3.06
C LYS A 260 0.49 12.68 4.10
N LEU A 261 -0.58 11.99 3.77
CA LEU A 261 -1.10 10.86 4.53
C LEU A 261 -1.05 9.62 3.66
N LYS A 262 -0.32 8.59 4.08
CA LYS A 262 -0.23 7.31 3.39
C LYS A 262 -1.27 6.35 3.94
N VAL A 263 -2.03 5.67 3.08
CA VAL A 263 -3.14 4.80 3.48
C VAL A 263 -3.08 3.51 2.69
N ASN A 264 -3.24 2.38 3.36
CA ASN A 264 -3.49 1.09 2.72
C ASN A 264 -4.30 0.17 3.64
N ALA A 265 -4.72 -0.99 3.12
CA ALA A 265 -5.49 -1.99 3.86
C ALA A 265 -4.74 -3.32 4.08
N TYR A 266 -3.47 -3.40 3.67
CA TYR A 266 -2.73 -4.67 3.66
C TYR A 266 -1.59 -4.69 4.68
N ASN A 267 -1.06 -3.55 5.13
CA ASN A 267 0.12 -3.51 5.98
C ASN A 267 -0.04 -4.34 7.27
N ASN A 268 0.95 -5.17 7.59
CA ASN A 268 0.98 -6.14 8.69
C ASN A 268 -0.10 -7.24 8.63
N SER A 269 -0.81 -7.41 7.51
CA SER A 269 -1.87 -8.43 7.41
C SER A 269 -1.34 -9.85 7.59
N ALA A 270 -0.11 -10.14 7.14
CA ALA A 270 0.48 -11.47 7.33
C ALA A 270 0.74 -11.78 8.82
N GLN A 271 1.10 -10.77 9.60
CA GLN A 271 1.29 -10.89 11.04
C GLN A 271 -0.04 -10.95 11.79
N ALA A 272 -1.04 -10.17 11.36
CA ALA A 272 -2.33 -10.04 12.03
C ALA A 272 -3.34 -11.14 11.66
N MET A 273 -3.08 -11.91 10.60
CA MET A 273 -3.98 -12.96 10.13
C MET A 273 -4.20 -14.03 11.22
N ALA A 274 -5.44 -14.15 11.67
CA ALA A 274 -5.86 -15.12 12.67
C ALA A 274 -7.27 -15.62 12.37
N VAL A 275 -7.57 -16.88 12.70
CA VAL A 275 -8.92 -17.44 12.59
C VAL A 275 -9.82 -16.78 13.63
N ALA A 276 -10.92 -16.16 13.19
CA ALA A 276 -11.88 -15.48 14.05
C ALA A 276 -12.91 -16.45 14.68
N LEU A 277 -13.15 -17.58 14.04
CA LEU A 277 -14.11 -18.59 14.51
C LEU A 277 -13.55 -19.38 15.70
N THR A 278 -14.29 -19.37 16.81
CA THR A 278 -13.97 -20.16 18.02
C THR A 278 -14.83 -21.41 18.17
N ASN A 279 -15.94 -21.51 17.42
CA ASN A 279 -16.81 -22.69 17.36
C ASN A 279 -16.85 -23.22 15.92
N THR A 280 -16.62 -24.52 15.75
CA THR A 280 -16.68 -25.24 14.47
C THR A 280 -18.07 -25.23 13.84
N ASP A 281 -19.15 -25.15 14.63
CA ASP A 281 -20.52 -25.10 14.10
C ASP A 281 -20.79 -23.82 13.30
N LYS A 282 -19.97 -22.78 13.48
CA LYS A 282 -20.06 -21.51 12.75
C LYS A 282 -19.32 -21.51 11.42
N VAL A 283 -18.69 -22.63 11.05
CA VAL A 283 -18.10 -22.78 9.72
C VAL A 283 -19.24 -22.80 8.69
N ALA A 284 -19.34 -21.73 7.92
CA ALA A 284 -20.43 -21.44 7.02
C ALA A 284 -20.32 -22.23 5.71
N ALA A 285 -20.42 -23.56 5.79
CA ALA A 285 -20.18 -24.47 4.67
C ALA A 285 -21.37 -24.61 3.70
N SER A 286 -22.60 -24.39 4.16
CA SER A 286 -23.81 -24.48 3.34
C SER A 286 -24.10 -23.16 2.63
N ALA A 287 -24.67 -23.21 1.43
CA ALA A 287 -25.13 -22.04 0.69
C ALA A 287 -26.50 -21.53 1.15
N SER A 288 -27.26 -22.32 1.91
CA SER A 288 -28.60 -21.92 2.40
C SER A 288 -28.96 -22.58 3.71
N GLN A 289 -29.75 -21.90 4.54
CA GLN A 289 -30.19 -22.46 5.82
C GLN A 289 -30.95 -23.80 5.67
N ALA A 290 -31.73 -23.97 4.60
CA ALA A 290 -32.49 -25.19 4.32
C ALA A 290 -31.60 -26.38 3.92
N GLY A 291 -30.36 -26.13 3.50
CA GLY A 291 -29.40 -27.18 3.10
C GLY A 291 -28.67 -27.82 4.28
N LEU A 292 -28.80 -27.27 5.49
CA LEU A 292 -28.12 -27.79 6.68
C LEU A 292 -28.69 -29.16 7.11
N PRO A 293 -27.85 -30.09 7.61
CA PRO A 293 -26.38 -30.02 7.72
C PRO A 293 -25.62 -30.56 6.48
N SER A 294 -26.32 -30.98 5.43
CA SER A 294 -25.74 -31.81 4.36
C SER A 294 -25.12 -31.03 3.19
N ASP A 295 -25.41 -29.74 3.08
CA ASP A 295 -24.94 -28.90 1.97
C ASP A 295 -23.54 -28.34 2.22
N ASN A 296 -22.63 -28.56 1.28
CA ASN A 296 -21.25 -28.09 1.29
C ASN A 296 -20.93 -27.12 0.12
N THR A 297 -21.96 -26.57 -0.53
CA THR A 297 -21.81 -25.73 -1.73
C THR A 297 -20.97 -24.48 -1.47
N ASN A 298 -21.10 -23.84 -0.30
CA ASN A 298 -20.26 -22.68 0.04
C ASN A 298 -18.81 -23.10 0.35
N ALA A 299 -18.61 -24.28 0.93
CA ALA A 299 -17.28 -24.86 1.13
C ALA A 299 -16.58 -25.12 -0.22
N LEU A 300 -17.32 -25.63 -1.21
CA LEU A 300 -16.81 -25.80 -2.57
C LEU A 300 -16.46 -24.46 -3.22
N ALA A 301 -17.27 -23.42 -3.00
CA ALA A 301 -16.98 -22.07 -3.47
C ALA A 301 -15.73 -21.47 -2.79
N LEU A 302 -15.47 -21.78 -1.52
CA LEU A 302 -14.23 -21.41 -0.82
C LEU A 302 -13.00 -22.09 -1.46
N VAL A 303 -13.09 -23.37 -1.81
CA VAL A 303 -12.02 -24.08 -2.53
C VAL A 303 -11.78 -23.47 -3.91
N ALA A 304 -12.85 -23.09 -4.62
CA ALA A 304 -12.76 -22.46 -5.93
C ALA A 304 -12.04 -21.09 -5.92
N LEU A 305 -11.90 -20.44 -4.76
CA LEU A 305 -11.12 -19.20 -4.64
C LEU A 305 -9.66 -19.41 -5.05
N GLN A 306 -9.10 -20.61 -4.89
CA GLN A 306 -7.71 -20.93 -5.24
C GLN A 306 -7.37 -20.58 -6.71
N SER A 307 -8.33 -20.76 -7.62
CA SER A 307 -8.19 -20.51 -9.06
C SER A 307 -8.90 -19.24 -9.54
N LYS A 308 -9.57 -18.50 -8.66
CA LYS A 308 -10.22 -17.24 -8.99
C LYS A 308 -9.17 -16.16 -9.21
N SER A 309 -9.28 -15.43 -10.32
CA SER A 309 -8.45 -14.24 -10.55
C SER A 309 -8.95 -13.08 -9.71
N LEU A 310 -8.02 -12.40 -9.03
CA LEU A 310 -8.31 -11.37 -8.05
C LEU A 310 -7.64 -10.06 -8.45
N VAL A 311 -8.46 -9.01 -8.61
CA VAL A 311 -7.98 -7.67 -8.96
C VAL A 311 -7.00 -7.15 -7.90
N GLY A 312 -7.31 -7.33 -6.61
CA GLY A 312 -6.46 -6.90 -5.50
C GLY A 312 -5.10 -7.60 -5.39
N LEU A 313 -4.84 -8.65 -6.19
CA LEU A 313 -3.54 -9.31 -6.29
C LEU A 313 -2.86 -9.06 -7.65
N GLY A 314 -3.31 -8.07 -8.43
CA GLY A 314 -2.78 -7.80 -9.76
C GLY A 314 -3.39 -8.70 -10.85
N ASN A 315 -4.67 -9.06 -10.69
CA ASN A 315 -5.44 -9.86 -11.65
C ASN A 315 -4.84 -11.27 -11.88
N THR A 316 -4.38 -11.88 -10.79
CA THR A 316 -3.83 -13.24 -10.74
C THR A 316 -4.59 -14.10 -9.73
N THR A 317 -4.33 -15.40 -9.72
CA THR A 317 -4.90 -16.34 -8.74
C THR A 317 -4.09 -16.34 -7.45
N PHE A 318 -4.62 -16.91 -6.35
CA PHE A 318 -3.83 -17.10 -5.13
C PHE A 318 -2.56 -17.89 -5.37
N THR A 319 -2.63 -18.95 -6.18
CA THR A 319 -1.45 -19.76 -6.56
C THR A 319 -0.44 -18.96 -7.37
N GLY A 320 -0.90 -18.09 -8.27
CA GLY A 320 -0.04 -17.18 -9.03
C GLY A 320 0.63 -16.15 -8.14
N ALA A 321 -0.13 -15.49 -7.25
CA ALA A 321 0.39 -14.49 -6.31
C ALA A 321 1.41 -15.09 -5.33
N TYR A 322 1.11 -16.28 -4.78
CA TYR A 322 2.05 -17.02 -3.94
C TYR A 322 3.34 -17.35 -4.70
N SER A 323 3.24 -17.90 -5.91
CA SER A 323 4.40 -18.24 -6.72
C SER A 323 5.24 -17.01 -7.07
N ALA A 324 4.60 -15.88 -7.40
CA ALA A 324 5.29 -14.62 -7.66
C ALA A 324 6.03 -14.09 -6.43
N THR A 325 5.41 -14.16 -5.25
CA THR A 325 6.02 -13.75 -3.98
C THR A 325 7.23 -14.63 -3.66
N ALA A 326 7.06 -15.96 -3.72
CA ALA A 326 8.14 -16.92 -3.47
C ALA A 326 9.30 -16.75 -4.47
N THR A 327 8.99 -16.50 -5.75
CA THR A 327 9.99 -16.26 -6.80
C THR A 327 10.74 -14.95 -6.55
N SER A 328 10.03 -13.87 -6.22
CA SER A 328 10.65 -12.57 -5.93
C SER A 328 11.59 -12.65 -4.73
N LEU A 329 11.16 -13.30 -3.65
CA LEU A 329 12.00 -13.56 -2.49
C LEU A 329 13.23 -14.39 -2.86
N GLY A 330 13.05 -15.45 -3.65
CA GLY A 330 14.15 -16.28 -4.13
C GLY A 330 15.16 -15.52 -5.00
N VAL A 331 14.69 -14.69 -5.93
CA VAL A 331 15.55 -13.85 -6.78
C VAL A 331 16.28 -12.80 -5.94
N SER A 332 15.60 -12.15 -4.99
CA SER A 332 16.19 -11.17 -4.10
C SER A 332 17.26 -11.78 -3.18
N ALA A 333 16.99 -12.94 -2.60
CA ALA A 333 17.95 -13.68 -1.78
C ALA A 333 19.19 -14.12 -2.60
N ASN A 334 18.98 -14.64 -3.81
CA ASN A 334 20.08 -14.99 -4.71
C ASN A 334 20.89 -13.76 -5.16
N GLY A 335 20.23 -12.62 -5.39
CA GLY A 335 20.89 -11.35 -5.70
C GLY A 335 21.77 -10.88 -4.55
N ALA A 336 21.22 -10.87 -3.33
CA ALA A 336 21.96 -10.50 -2.12
C ALA A 336 23.17 -11.41 -1.84
N ASP A 337 23.06 -12.72 -2.09
CA ASP A 337 24.18 -13.66 -1.97
C ASP A 337 25.30 -13.37 -3.00
N ARG A 338 24.92 -13.09 -4.25
CA ARG A 338 25.88 -12.71 -5.31
C ARG A 338 26.58 -11.39 -4.99
N ASP A 339 25.83 -10.40 -4.54
CA ASP A 339 26.38 -9.09 -4.17
C ASP A 339 27.33 -9.23 -2.98
N LEU A 340 26.99 -10.06 -1.98
CA LEU A 340 27.88 -10.37 -0.87
C LEU A 340 29.20 -10.97 -1.35
N LYS A 341 29.15 -11.98 -2.23
CA LYS A 341 30.35 -12.62 -2.79
C LYS A 341 31.21 -11.64 -3.59
N ALA A 342 30.59 -10.76 -4.39
CA ALA A 342 31.31 -9.75 -5.14
C ALA A 342 32.00 -8.72 -4.22
N GLN A 343 31.30 -8.26 -3.18
CA GLN A 343 31.86 -7.34 -2.19
C GLN A 343 32.98 -7.97 -1.36
N GLN A 344 32.88 -9.27 -1.02
CA GLN A 344 33.95 -10.02 -0.36
C GLN A 344 35.19 -10.10 -1.23
N ALA A 345 35.05 -10.49 -2.51
CA ALA A 345 36.19 -10.54 -3.42
C ALA A 345 36.87 -9.17 -3.61
N LEU A 346 36.09 -8.09 -3.70
CA LEU A 346 36.61 -6.73 -3.77
C LEU A 346 37.30 -6.31 -2.47
N HIS A 347 36.74 -6.67 -1.32
CA HIS A 347 37.36 -6.43 -0.02
C HIS A 347 38.72 -7.12 0.08
N ASP A 348 38.79 -8.40 -0.29
CA ASP A 348 40.03 -9.19 -0.27
C ASP A 348 41.09 -8.56 -1.19
N GLN A 349 40.72 -8.15 -2.41
CA GLN A 349 41.62 -7.45 -3.32
C GLN A 349 42.14 -6.12 -2.75
N LEU A 350 41.27 -5.34 -2.11
CA LEU A 350 41.67 -4.08 -1.47
C LEU A 350 42.57 -4.32 -0.25
N GLN A 351 42.36 -5.41 0.51
CA GLN A 351 43.27 -5.78 1.59
C GLN A 351 44.66 -6.13 1.06
N VAL A 352 44.75 -6.83 -0.07
CA VAL A 352 46.03 -7.13 -0.73
C VAL A 352 46.72 -5.83 -1.14
N PHE A 353 46.05 -4.94 -1.89
CA PHE A 353 46.63 -3.64 -2.28
C PHE A 353 47.06 -2.78 -1.08
N ARG A 354 46.26 -2.76 -0.01
CA ARG A 354 46.64 -2.06 1.22
C ARG A 354 47.92 -2.65 1.82
N SER A 355 48.05 -3.97 1.81
CA SER A 355 49.23 -4.66 2.34
C SER A 355 50.46 -4.45 1.46
N GLU A 356 50.29 -4.23 0.15
CA GLU A 356 51.39 -3.85 -0.74
C GLU A 356 51.92 -2.43 -0.47
N VAL A 357 51.02 -1.45 -0.23
CA VAL A 357 51.42 -0.04 -0.05
C VAL A 357 51.79 0.30 1.40
N SER A 358 51.06 -0.25 2.37
CA SER A 358 51.18 0.06 3.80
C SER A 358 51.80 -1.10 4.59
N GLY A 359 52.16 -2.20 3.93
CA GLY A 359 52.88 -3.29 4.58
C GLY A 359 54.31 -2.87 4.89
N VAL A 360 54.78 -3.26 6.06
CA VAL A 360 56.18 -3.11 6.45
C VAL A 360 56.88 -4.43 6.15
N SER A 361 57.88 -4.39 5.27
CA SER A 361 58.70 -5.57 4.98
C SER A 361 59.72 -5.78 6.09
N MET A 362 59.63 -6.90 6.80
CA MET A 362 60.56 -7.24 7.89
C MET A 362 62.01 -7.34 7.40
N ASP A 363 62.22 -7.72 6.14
CA ASP A 363 63.56 -7.80 5.54
C ASP A 363 64.12 -6.40 5.23
N GLU A 364 63.29 -5.46 4.74
CA GLU A 364 63.72 -4.07 4.55
C GLU A 364 63.96 -3.36 5.88
N GLU A 365 63.07 -3.54 6.86
CA GLU A 365 63.28 -3.04 8.21
C GLU A 365 64.53 -3.64 8.85
N LEU A 366 64.83 -4.93 8.66
CA LEU A 366 66.04 -5.57 9.17
C LEU A 366 67.29 -5.03 8.48
N VAL A 367 67.26 -4.81 7.17
CA VAL A 367 68.38 -4.18 6.43
C VAL A 367 68.58 -2.74 6.89
N ASN A 368 67.51 -1.97 7.06
CA ASN A 368 67.57 -0.61 7.60
C ASN A 368 68.08 -0.61 9.04
N LEU A 369 67.64 -1.55 9.88
CA LEU A 369 68.10 -1.72 11.24
C LEU A 369 69.60 -2.07 11.29
N MET A 370 70.06 -3.01 10.47
CA MET A 370 71.49 -3.33 10.34
C MET A 370 72.29 -2.11 9.85
N LYS A 371 71.74 -1.33 8.92
CA LYS A 371 72.36 -0.08 8.44
C LYS A 371 72.45 0.95 9.56
N TYR A 372 71.40 1.13 10.37
CA TYR A 372 71.39 2.03 11.53
C TYR A 372 72.33 1.55 12.65
N GLN A 373 72.41 0.25 12.88
CA GLN A 373 73.36 -0.34 13.84
C GLN A 373 74.81 -0.11 13.38
N ARG A 374 75.12 -0.39 12.12
CA ARG A 374 76.46 -0.14 11.55
C ARG A 374 76.81 1.34 11.50
N SER A 375 75.86 2.22 11.18
CA SER A 375 76.11 3.67 11.19
C SER A 375 76.33 4.19 12.60
N PHE A 376 75.62 3.65 13.60
CA PHE A 376 75.84 3.96 15.02
C PHE A 376 77.20 3.44 15.53
N GLU A 377 77.60 2.22 15.17
CA GLU A 377 78.95 1.69 15.45
C GLU A 377 80.05 2.52 14.78
N ALA A 378 79.85 2.96 13.53
CA ALA A 378 80.80 3.83 12.84
C ALA A 378 80.86 5.23 13.48
N ALA A 379 79.71 5.82 13.84
CA ALA A 379 79.63 7.12 14.49
C ALA A 379 80.28 7.09 15.88
N SER A 380 80.06 6.04 16.67
CA SER A 380 80.72 5.87 17.98
C SER A 380 82.23 5.72 17.85
N ARG A 381 82.73 4.95 16.87
CA ARG A 381 84.18 4.88 16.57
C ARG A 381 84.75 6.23 16.11
N LEU A 382 84.00 7.01 15.33
CA LEU A 382 84.42 8.34 14.89
C LEU A 382 84.49 9.29 16.10
N VAL A 383 83.55 9.21 17.04
CA VAL A 383 83.61 9.95 18.31
C VAL A 383 84.83 9.53 19.13
N THR A 384 85.12 8.23 19.25
CA THR A 384 86.34 7.75 19.94
C THR A 384 87.61 8.26 19.28
N LEU A 385 87.72 8.18 17.95
CA LEU A 385 88.88 8.68 17.21
C LEU A 385 89.01 10.21 17.33
N THR A 386 87.89 10.92 17.36
CA THR A 386 87.87 12.36 17.55
C THR A 386 88.30 12.73 18.98
N ASP A 387 87.89 11.96 19.98
CA ASP A 387 88.35 12.10 21.37
C ASP A 387 89.85 11.80 21.49
N GLU A 388 90.36 10.76 20.84
CA GLU A 388 91.80 10.47 20.74
C GLU A 388 92.59 11.58 20.02
N MET A 389 92.06 12.12 18.92
CA MET A 389 92.65 13.26 18.21
C MET A 389 92.64 14.52 19.08
N LEU A 390 91.56 14.79 19.83
CA LEU A 390 91.48 15.89 20.78
C LEU A 390 92.47 15.73 21.93
N GLN A 391 92.61 14.52 22.47
CA GLN A 391 93.58 14.19 23.52
C GLN A 391 95.02 14.31 23.00
N THR A 392 95.32 13.89 21.77
CA THR A 392 96.66 14.11 21.17
C THR A 392 96.93 15.59 20.92
N PHE A 393 95.97 16.36 20.41
CA PHE A 393 96.10 17.83 20.30
C PHE A 393 96.28 18.49 21.68
N MET A 394 95.62 18.00 22.73
CA MET A 394 95.82 18.49 24.10
C MET A 394 97.16 18.04 24.70
N GLY A 395 97.65 16.85 24.33
CA GLY A 395 98.96 16.32 24.73
C GLY A 395 100.15 17.04 24.09
N PHE A 396 99.96 17.66 22.92
CA PHE A 396 100.97 18.57 22.33
C PHE A 396 101.08 19.92 23.06
N LYS A 397 100.26 20.19 24.08
CA LYS A 397 100.25 21.45 24.83
C LYS A 397 100.67 21.24 26.30
N LYS A 398 101.86 20.69 26.53
CA LYS A 398 102.91 21.22 27.42
C LYS A 398 103.99 20.18 27.68
#